data_AF-X0ZPM7-F1
#
_entry.id   AF-X0ZPM7-F1
#
_cell.length_a   1.000
_cell.length_b   1.000
_cell.length_c   1.000
_cell.angle_alpha   90.00
_cell.angle_beta   90.00
_cell.angle_gamma   90.00
#
_symmetry.space_group_name_H-M   'P 1'
#
loop_
_entity.id
_entity.type
_entity.pdbx_description
1 polymer ?
#
loop_
_entity_poly.entity_id
_entity_poly.type
_entity_poly.pdbx_seq_one_letter_code
_entity_poly.pdbx_strand_id
1 'polypeptide(L)'
;MSGNKIIVKMEDIPVKLPNETLIGYSEMLANWYVERITPGYRKKRGQFFTPGIISGFMVRQFEDIDKKNEIKILDPGAGVGIFESAFCEYLLS
;
A
#
# COMPACT_ATOMS: atom_id res chain seq x y z
N MET A 1 27.71 16.53 3.22
CA MET A 1 26.88 16.10 4.37
C MET A 1 26.39 14.69 4.11
N SER A 2 27.04 13.72 4.77
CA SER A 2 26.69 12.30 4.70
C SER A 2 25.30 12.11 5.31
N GLY A 3 24.28 11.89 4.47
CA GLY A 3 22.94 11.58 4.95
C GLY A 3 22.98 10.21 5.64
N ASN A 4 22.69 10.18 6.94
CA ASN A 4 22.48 8.92 7.66
C ASN A 4 21.45 8.09 6.88
N LYS A 5 21.89 6.97 6.30
CA LYS A 5 20.97 5.95 5.79
C LYS A 5 20.21 5.44 7.02
N ILE A 6 18.91 5.72 7.07
CA ILE A 6 18.02 5.05 8.01
C ILE A 6 17.95 3.60 7.54
N ILE A 7 18.65 2.72 8.26
CA ILE A 7 18.60 1.28 8.01
C ILE A 7 17.33 0.79 8.70
N VAL A 8 16.28 0.62 7.91
CA VAL A 8 15.08 -0.10 8.33
C VAL A 8 15.39 -1.58 8.24
N LYS A 9 15.24 -2.32 9.34
CA LYS A 9 15.39 -3.77 9.31
C LYS A 9 14.05 -4.44 9.05
N MET A 10 14.07 -5.63 8.47
CA MET A 10 12.85 -6.35 8.10
C MET A 10 12.03 -6.72 9.34
N GLU A 11 12.71 -7.04 10.44
CA GLU A 11 12.12 -7.34 11.74
C GLU A 11 11.36 -6.16 12.38
N ASP A 12 11.62 -4.93 11.94
CA ASP A 12 10.95 -3.74 12.46
C ASP A 12 9.63 -3.45 11.73
N ILE A 13 9.37 -4.13 10.60
CA ILE A 13 8.13 -3.96 9.83
C ILE A 13 6.97 -4.50 10.68
N PRO A 14 5.93 -3.69 10.94
CA PRO A 14 4.80 -4.15 11.73
C PRO A 14 4.11 -5.32 11.05
N VAL A 15 3.68 -6.29 11.85
CA VAL A 15 2.94 -7.46 11.36
C VAL A 15 1.45 -7.15 11.37
N LYS A 16 0.75 -7.59 10.32
CA LYS A 16 -0.71 -7.48 10.22
C LYS A 16 -1.40 -8.13 11.43
N LEU A 17 -2.34 -7.43 12.05
CA LEU A 17 -3.12 -8.00 13.15
C LEU A 17 -4.19 -8.99 12.62
N PRO A 18 -4.61 -9.99 13.43
CA PRO A 18 -5.56 -11.03 12.97
C PRO A 18 -6.86 -10.48 12.37
N ASN A 19 -7.43 -9.42 12.96
CA ASN A 19 -8.72 -8.83 12.56
C ASN A 19 -8.57 -7.55 11.73
N GLU A 20 -7.35 -7.17 11.37
CA GLU A 20 -7.11 -6.00 10.53
C GLU A 20 -7.50 -6.30 9.09
N THR A 21 -7.98 -5.31 8.34
CA THR A 21 -8.20 -5.47 6.90
C THR A 21 -6.86 -5.36 6.15
N LEU A 22 -6.77 -5.83 4.90
CA LEU A 22 -5.59 -5.62 4.05
C LEU A 22 -5.35 -4.12 3.80
N ILE A 23 -6.41 -3.34 3.53
CA ILE A 23 -6.34 -1.89 3.37
C ILE A 23 -5.81 -1.26 4.67
N GLY A 24 -6.37 -1.63 5.83
CA GLY A 24 -5.92 -1.10 7.12
C GLY A 24 -4.45 -1.37 7.38
N TYR A 25 -4.00 -2.60 7.09
CA TYR A 25 -2.60 -2.97 7.18
C TYR A 25 -1.71 -2.15 6.24
N SER A 26 -2.11 -1.96 4.97
CA SER A 26 -1.38 -1.11 4.03
C SER A 26 -1.32 0.36 4.47
N GLU A 27 -2.39 0.91 5.06
CA GLU A 27 -2.38 2.28 5.61
C GLU A 27 -1.43 2.39 6.81
N MET A 28 -1.44 1.41 7.71
CA MET A 28 -0.49 1.34 8.82
C MET A 28 0.96 1.26 8.31
N LEU A 29 1.24 0.45 7.29
CA LEU A 29 2.57 0.38 6.67
C LEU A 29 3.00 1.71 6.03
N ALA A 30 2.08 2.40 5.34
CA ALA A 30 2.34 3.72 4.78
C ALA A 30 2.70 4.73 5.88
N ASN A 31 1.92 4.77 6.96
CA ASN A 31 2.17 5.66 8.11
C ASN A 31 3.51 5.35 8.77
N TRP A 32 3.75 4.07 9.06
CA TRP A 32 5.01 3.59 9.65
C TRP A 32 6.23 3.99 8.81
N TYR A 33 6.13 3.93 7.47
CA TYR A 33 7.16 4.38 6.54
C TYR A 33 7.33 5.91 6.56
N VAL A 34 6.23 6.66 6.50
CA VAL A 34 6.22 8.13 6.45
C VAL A 34 6.84 8.75 7.71
N GLU A 35 6.59 8.15 8.88
CA GLU A 35 7.15 8.57 10.17
C GLU A 35 8.68 8.38 10.24
N ARG A 36 9.21 7.37 9.54
CA ARG A 36 10.64 7.00 9.62
C ARG A 36 11.48 7.63 8.54
N ILE A 37 10.89 8.01 7.41
CA ILE A 37 11.61 8.57 6.28
C ILE A 37 11.47 10.08 6.27
N THR A 38 12.47 10.81 5.76
CA THR A 38 12.39 12.27 5.72
C THR A 38 11.46 12.74 4.59
N PRO A 39 10.72 13.85 4.77
CA PRO A 39 9.88 14.40 3.70
C PRO A 39 10.64 14.71 2.41
N GLY A 40 11.87 15.23 2.52
CA GLY A 40 12.73 15.51 1.36
C GLY A 40 13.14 14.26 0.59
N TYR A 41 13.40 13.14 1.28
CA TYR A 41 13.69 11.86 0.65
C TYR A 41 12.48 11.35 -0.15
N ARG A 42 11.27 11.42 0.44
CA ARG A 42 10.02 10.97 -0.21
C ARG A 42 9.67 11.83 -1.41
N LYS A 43 9.71 13.16 -1.26
CA LYS A 43 9.38 14.11 -2.33
C LYS A 43 10.26 13.93 -3.55
N LYS A 44 11.58 13.74 -3.35
CA LYS A 44 12.53 13.51 -4.45
C LYS A 44 12.24 12.22 -5.24
N ARG A 45 11.54 11.26 -4.64
CA ARG A 45 11.20 9.96 -5.23
C ARG A 45 9.74 9.82 -5.62
N GLY A 46 8.95 10.89 -5.52
CA GLY A 46 7.52 10.83 -5.83
C GLY A 46 6.73 9.91 -4.90
N GLN A 47 7.18 9.70 -3.67
CA GLN A 47 6.52 8.79 -2.72
C GLN A 47 5.37 9.51 -2.01
N PHE A 48 4.18 9.36 -2.58
CA PHE A 48 2.90 9.81 -2.03
C PHE A 48 1.99 8.59 -1.91
N PHE A 49 1.41 8.36 -0.73
CA PHE A 49 0.62 7.17 -0.46
C PHE A 49 -0.87 7.47 -0.65
N THR A 50 -1.52 6.66 -1.48
CA THR A 50 -2.96 6.74 -1.75
C THR A 50 -3.75 6.35 -0.49
N PRO A 51 -4.76 7.13 -0.06
CA PRO A 51 -5.65 6.73 1.02
C PRO A 51 -6.50 5.51 0.65
N GLY A 52 -6.80 4.64 1.62
CA GLY A 52 -7.57 3.41 1.39
C GLY A 52 -8.94 3.65 0.76
N ILE A 53 -9.62 4.74 1.13
CA ILE A 53 -10.91 5.13 0.53
C ILE A 53 -10.81 5.41 -0.98
N ILE A 54 -9.69 5.98 -1.43
CA ILE A 54 -9.45 6.27 -2.85
C ILE A 54 -9.16 4.97 -3.60
N SER A 55 -8.33 4.09 -3.04
CA SER A 55 -8.09 2.76 -3.61
C SER A 55 -9.38 1.95 -3.73
N GLY A 56 -10.21 1.91 -2.67
CA GLY A 56 -11.50 1.25 -2.71
C GLY A 56 -12.46 1.85 -3.74
N PHE A 57 -12.43 3.18 -3.93
CA PHE A 57 -13.18 3.82 -5.01
C PHE A 57 -12.69 3.38 -6.40
N MET A 58 -11.37 3.34 -6.62
CA MET A 58 -10.77 2.93 -7.90
C MET A 58 -11.11 1.49 -8.27
N VAL A 59 -11.05 0.57 -7.31
CA VAL A 59 -11.35 -0.85 -7.54
C VAL A 59 -12.81 -1.06 -7.96
N ARG A 60 -13.75 -0.30 -7.39
CA ARG A 60 -15.17 -0.38 -7.77
C ARG A 60 -15.48 0.07 -9.21
N GLN A 61 -14.49 0.64 -9.93
CA GLN A 61 -14.66 1.02 -11.33
C GLN A 61 -14.39 -0.15 -12.30
N PHE A 62 -13.90 -1.29 -11.81
CA PHE A 62 -13.68 -2.48 -12.63
C PHE A 62 -14.96 -3.32 -12.69
N GLU A 63 -15.57 -3.39 -13.86
CA GLU A 63 -16.78 -4.18 -14.11
C GLU A 63 -16.46 -5.67 -14.35
N ASP A 64 -17.34 -6.56 -13.89
CA ASP A 64 -17.28 -8.02 -14.10
C ASP A 64 -15.95 -8.67 -13.71
N ILE A 65 -15.21 -8.07 -12.79
CA ILE A 65 -13.89 -8.54 -12.37
C ILE A 65 -13.97 -9.82 -11.53
N ASP A 66 -15.04 -9.96 -10.75
CA ASP A 66 -15.42 -11.13 -9.96
C ASP A 66 -15.73 -12.37 -10.83
N LYS A 67 -16.06 -12.15 -12.11
CA LYS A 67 -16.37 -13.23 -13.08
C LYS A 67 -15.14 -13.75 -13.82
N LYS A 68 -13.94 -13.19 -13.57
CA LYS A 68 -12.70 -13.58 -14.26
C LYS A 68 -12.04 -14.74 -13.53
N ASN A 69 -11.65 -15.77 -14.28
CA ASN A 69 -10.89 -16.90 -13.74
C ASN A 69 -9.39 -16.56 -13.53
N GLU A 70 -8.88 -15.54 -14.23
CA GLU A 70 -7.50 -15.07 -14.13
C GLU A 70 -7.50 -13.55 -14.20
N ILE A 71 -6.78 -12.92 -13.26
CA ILE A 71 -6.63 -11.48 -13.18
C ILE A 71 -5.14 -11.15 -13.16
N LYS A 72 -4.71 -10.24 -14.04
CA LYS A 72 -3.34 -9.73 -14.11
C LYS A 72 -3.33 -8.26 -13.77
N ILE A 73 -2.61 -7.90 -12.70
CA ILE A 73 -2.49 -6.53 -12.22
C ILE A 73 -1.08 -6.02 -12.53
N LEU A 74 -0.99 -4.82 -13.09
CA LEU A 74 0.26 -4.08 -13.24
C LEU A 74 0.14 -2.77 -12.48
N ASP A 75 0.86 -2.66 -11.36
CA ASP A 75 0.99 -1.41 -10.61
C ASP A 75 2.48 -0.99 -10.55
N PRO A 76 2.94 -0.13 -11.47
CA PRO A 76 4.34 0.34 -11.49
C PRO A 76 4.66 1.30 -10.33
N GLY A 77 3.69 1.64 -9.48
CA GLY A 77 3.80 2.55 -8.35
C GLY A 77 3.21 1.99 -7.05
N ALA A 78 3.15 0.67 -6.89
CA ALA A 78 2.41 -0.01 -5.82
C ALA A 78 2.73 0.52 -4.40
N GLY A 79 3.97 0.95 -4.16
CA GLY A 79 4.39 1.45 -2.85
C GLY A 79 4.24 0.36 -1.79
N VAL A 80 3.29 0.53 -0.87
CA VAL A 80 2.94 -0.47 0.15
C VAL A 80 1.80 -1.42 -0.27
N GLY A 81 1.44 -1.42 -1.55
CA GLY A 81 0.47 -2.32 -2.15
C GLY A 81 -1.00 -2.01 -1.80
N ILE A 82 -1.35 -0.74 -1.54
CA ILE A 82 -2.71 -0.42 -1.05
C ILE A 82 -3.79 -0.60 -2.13
N PHE A 83 -3.42 -0.49 -3.41
CA PHE A 83 -4.36 -0.74 -4.51
C PHE A 83 -4.66 -2.24 -4.61
N GLU A 84 -3.64 -3.09 -4.54
CA GLU A 84 -3.77 -4.55 -4.53
C GLU A 84 -4.50 -5.04 -3.27
N SER A 85 -4.23 -4.45 -2.10
CA SER A 85 -4.97 -4.73 -0.86
C SER A 85 -6.46 -4.46 -1.03
N ALA A 86 -6.82 -3.29 -1.59
CA ALA A 86 -8.21 -2.96 -1.86
C ALA A 86 -8.84 -3.89 -2.92
N PHE A 87 -8.05 -4.29 -3.91
CA PHE A 87 -8.50 -5.20 -4.96
C PHE A 87 -8.79 -6.59 -4.40
N CYS A 88 -7.90 -7.14 -3.59
CA CYS A 88 -8.08 -8.42 -2.90
C CYS A 88 -9.27 -8.38 -1.95
N GLU A 89 -9.44 -7.32 -1.16
CA GLU A 89 -10.62 -7.18 -0.30
C GLU A 89 -11.92 -7.16 -1.09
N TYR A 90 -11.97 -6.42 -2.21
CA TYR A 90 -13.15 -6.34 -3.05
C TYR A 90 -13.55 -7.69 -3.68
N LEU A 91 -12.57 -8.53 -4.02
CA LEU A 91 -12.84 -9.87 -4.56
C LEU A 91 -13.21 -10.90 -3.50
N LEU A 92 -12.79 -10.70 -2.25
CA LEU A 92 -13.03 -11.62 -1.12
C LEU A 92 -14.25 -11.24 -0.27
N SER A 93 -14.85 -10.07 -0.50
CA SER A 93 -16.07 -9.60 0.16
C SER A 93 -17.33 -10.15 -0.51
#